data_AF-A0AA39PHN4-F1
#
_entry.id   AF-A0AA39PHN4-F1
#
_cell.length_a   1.000
_cell.length_b   1.000
_cell.length_c   1.000
_cell.angle_alpha   90.00
_cell.angle_beta   90.00
_cell.angle_gamma   90.00
#
_symmetry.space_group_name_H-M   'P 1'
#
loop_
_entity.id
_entity.type
_entity.pdbx_description
1 polymer ?
#
loop_
_entity_poly.entity_id
_entity_poly.type
_entity_poly.pdbx_seq_one_letter_code
_entity_poly.pdbx_strand_id
1 'polypeptide(L)'
;MASGGVYKRSAGIKPSNVQGTMSCAMQTPSSVDTECPDDPQHEKSDPDSNVEEGLATTSEPVSFPEGGLRAWRTICGVALVQFSTFGYTNAYGVYNDFYVREYMTNISSSQLSWIGSVQLMLVLSVGLFSGRLYDTGYFYHLMIGGALLFVFSLFMLSLTSPGQYYQVFLSQGIGAGLAIGIMYIPGIAVVSHYFQRRRVFAMGIATSGSGLGGTVQPIMLNRLFYGRVGFNSGVRISAAFNAGVLIIALLLMRTRLPPTPKKDGSTLSHMRTFFREGPYVATVVGTMFVLAGLYFPIFFLQLSAIKNGINADLAFYVLPVLNAFTILGRVIPSLFVHRMGIYNFMIPCVISCAILIYCTLTVKTVAATFTIALLYGLFVGAYVGFLAPMVGSLAKQDSEIGARMGICFTFTGFGGLVGNPIAGALLTSSYMWWRPSLFAGLCVTCGAILFTLARFGVAKQKGTHRV
;
A
#
# COMPACT_ATOMS: atom_id res chain seq x y z
N MET A 1 60.00 -2.99 -30.55
CA MET A 1 59.80 -4.43 -30.28
C MET A 1 58.31 -4.69 -30.50
N ALA A 2 57.85 -5.11 -31.70
CA ALA A 2 57.90 -6.47 -32.25
C ALA A 2 57.38 -7.50 -31.21
N SER A 3 56.40 -8.38 -31.44
CA SER A 3 55.79 -8.97 -32.65
C SER A 3 54.62 -9.87 -32.22
N GLY A 4 53.69 -10.16 -33.15
CA GLY A 4 52.95 -11.42 -33.25
C GLY A 4 51.53 -11.43 -32.65
N GLY A 5 50.49 -11.94 -33.31
CA GLY A 5 50.38 -12.67 -34.56
C GLY A 5 48.97 -13.25 -34.71
N VAL A 6 48.43 -13.05 -35.91
CA VAL A 6 47.19 -13.53 -36.57
C VAL A 6 46.84 -15.01 -36.34
N TYR A 7 45.54 -15.35 -36.31
CA TYR A 7 45.04 -16.62 -36.87
C TYR A 7 43.72 -16.47 -37.65
N LYS A 8 43.72 -17.04 -38.86
CA LYS A 8 42.68 -17.05 -39.91
C LYS A 8 41.74 -18.26 -39.79
N ARG A 9 40.55 -18.10 -40.40
CA ARG A 9 39.61 -19.16 -40.82
C ARG A 9 40.22 -20.18 -41.78
N SER A 10 39.69 -21.41 -41.78
CA SER A 10 39.48 -22.19 -43.02
C SER A 10 38.28 -23.13 -42.88
N ALA A 11 37.59 -23.33 -44.00
CA ALA A 11 36.50 -24.26 -44.22
C ALA A 11 36.98 -25.42 -45.11
N GLY A 12 36.32 -26.58 -45.05
CA GLY A 12 36.54 -27.74 -45.92
C GLY A 12 35.23 -28.52 -46.12
N ILE A 13 35.05 -29.07 -47.31
CA ILE A 13 33.80 -29.40 -48.02
C ILE A 13 33.74 -30.91 -48.37
N LYS A 14 32.61 -31.61 -48.07
CA LYS A 14 31.81 -32.64 -48.82
C LYS A 14 32.49 -33.93 -49.42
N PRO A 15 31.76 -34.89 -50.09
CA PRO A 15 30.31 -35.29 -50.14
C PRO A 15 30.02 -36.83 -50.23
N SER A 16 28.74 -37.16 -50.51
CA SER A 16 28.18 -38.29 -51.32
C SER A 16 27.44 -39.39 -50.53
N ASN A 17 26.32 -40.01 -50.96
CA ASN A 17 25.41 -39.86 -52.11
C ASN A 17 24.16 -40.77 -51.94
N VAL A 18 23.02 -40.39 -52.55
CA VAL A 18 22.06 -41.24 -53.34
C VAL A 18 21.14 -42.19 -52.55
N GLN A 19 19.81 -42.37 -52.77
CA GLN A 19 18.80 -42.22 -53.87
C GLN A 19 17.41 -42.12 -53.15
N GLY A 20 16.33 -41.41 -53.53
CA GLY A 20 15.61 -41.25 -54.82
C GLY A 20 14.20 -41.88 -54.68
N THR A 21 13.10 -41.15 -54.37
CA THR A 21 12.12 -40.41 -55.23
C THR A 21 10.89 -41.18 -55.75
N MET A 22 9.68 -40.65 -55.45
CA MET A 22 8.46 -40.48 -56.31
C MET A 22 7.70 -41.73 -56.83
N SER A 23 6.39 -41.79 -57.14
CA SER A 23 5.20 -40.91 -57.16
C SER A 23 3.93 -41.76 -57.52
N CYS A 24 2.73 -41.22 -57.25
CA CYS A 24 1.42 -41.34 -57.94
C CYS A 24 0.64 -42.68 -58.14
N ALA A 25 -0.57 -42.68 -57.54
CA ALA A 25 -1.92 -42.73 -58.17
C ALA A 25 -2.46 -43.95 -58.96
N MET A 26 -3.66 -44.35 -58.50
CA MET A 26 -4.89 -44.74 -59.22
C MET A 26 -5.09 -46.13 -59.85
N GLN A 27 -6.33 -46.60 -59.64
CA GLN A 27 -7.19 -47.53 -60.40
C GLN A 27 -7.31 -49.01 -59.97
N THR A 28 -8.51 -49.31 -59.47
CA THR A 28 -9.22 -50.60 -59.36
C THR A 28 -9.68 -51.11 -60.75
N PRO A 29 -10.14 -52.38 -60.94
CA PRO A 29 -11.52 -52.77 -60.58
C PRO A 29 -11.78 -54.26 -60.19
N SER A 30 -12.98 -54.47 -59.61
CA SER A 30 -13.89 -55.66 -59.68
C SER A 30 -13.44 -56.98 -59.03
N SER A 31 -14.27 -57.81 -58.38
CA SER A 31 -15.72 -57.97 -58.12
C SER A 31 -15.84 -59.22 -57.22
N VAL A 32 -16.80 -59.44 -56.32
CA VAL A 32 -18.22 -59.81 -56.55
C VAL A 32 -18.90 -59.87 -55.17
N ASP A 33 -20.18 -59.47 -55.17
CA ASP A 33 -21.17 -59.34 -54.11
C ASP A 33 -21.63 -60.64 -53.44
N THR A 34 -22.09 -60.58 -52.18
CA THR A 34 -23.34 -61.24 -51.77
C THR A 34 -23.95 -60.59 -50.50
N GLU A 35 -24.99 -59.78 -50.75
CA GLU A 35 -26.25 -59.55 -50.03
C GLU A 35 -26.39 -59.77 -48.50
N CYS A 36 -26.86 -58.71 -47.83
CA CYS A 36 -27.78 -58.78 -46.68
C CYS A 36 -29.24 -58.70 -47.17
N PRO A 37 -30.20 -59.13 -46.34
CA PRO A 37 -31.37 -58.27 -46.09
C PRO A 37 -31.75 -58.10 -44.60
N ASP A 38 -32.37 -56.94 -44.37
CA ASP A 38 -32.93 -56.27 -43.18
C ASP A 38 -33.90 -57.13 -42.31
N ASP A 39 -33.81 -57.16 -40.96
CA ASP A 39 -34.33 -56.22 -39.90
C ASP A 39 -35.83 -56.48 -39.53
N PRO A 40 -36.42 -56.11 -38.36
CA PRO A 40 -35.95 -55.81 -36.99
C PRO A 40 -36.72 -56.62 -35.89
N GLN A 41 -36.29 -56.58 -34.61
CA GLN A 41 -37.16 -56.30 -33.42
C GLN A 41 -36.50 -56.53 -32.04
N HIS A 42 -36.67 -55.52 -31.17
CA HIS A 42 -36.69 -55.54 -29.70
C HIS A 42 -35.41 -55.77 -28.88
N GLU A 43 -34.68 -54.67 -28.66
CA GLU A 43 -34.55 -53.99 -27.36
C GLU A 43 -34.82 -54.81 -26.08
N LYS A 44 -33.76 -55.14 -25.34
CA LYS A 44 -33.73 -55.11 -23.87
C LYS A 44 -32.40 -54.57 -23.37
N SER A 45 -32.51 -53.50 -22.60
CA SER A 45 -31.53 -52.87 -21.75
C SER A 45 -30.97 -53.83 -20.69
N ASP A 46 -29.69 -53.70 -20.35
CA ASP A 46 -29.33 -53.07 -19.08
C ASP A 46 -27.83 -52.73 -18.97
N PRO A 47 -27.52 -51.74 -18.12
CA PRO A 47 -26.33 -50.89 -18.19
C PRO A 47 -25.27 -51.31 -17.16
N ASP A 48 -24.01 -51.00 -17.43
CA ASP A 48 -23.05 -50.46 -16.45
C ASP A 48 -21.63 -50.49 -17.02
N SER A 49 -21.29 -49.43 -17.74
CA SER A 49 -19.90 -48.98 -17.83
C SER A 49 -19.90 -47.48 -17.56
N ASN A 50 -19.83 -47.15 -16.27
CA ASN A 50 -19.64 -45.79 -15.78
C ASN A 50 -18.41 -45.18 -16.42
N VAL A 51 -18.63 -44.41 -17.48
CA VAL A 51 -17.71 -43.37 -17.94
C VAL A 51 -17.77 -42.32 -16.85
N GLU A 52 -16.76 -42.29 -15.98
CA GLU A 52 -16.47 -41.11 -15.16
C GLU A 52 -16.18 -39.95 -16.11
N GLU A 53 -17.25 -39.25 -16.47
CA GLU A 53 -17.19 -37.96 -17.14
C GLU A 53 -16.55 -36.99 -16.14
N GLY A 54 -15.23 -36.88 -16.23
CA GLY A 54 -14.46 -35.91 -15.49
C GLY A 54 -15.03 -34.52 -15.75
N LEU A 55 -15.73 -33.99 -14.76
CA LEU A 55 -15.95 -32.55 -14.57
C LEU A 55 -14.58 -31.91 -14.33
N ALA A 56 -13.79 -31.81 -15.40
CA ALA A 56 -12.76 -30.81 -15.52
C ALA A 56 -13.50 -29.48 -15.49
N THR A 57 -13.66 -28.90 -14.29
CA THR A 57 -13.92 -27.48 -14.15
C THR A 57 -12.72 -26.76 -14.76
N THR A 58 -12.78 -26.50 -16.07
CA THR A 58 -12.00 -25.46 -16.72
C THR A 58 -12.41 -24.16 -16.05
N SER A 59 -11.71 -23.80 -14.97
CA SER A 59 -11.85 -22.49 -14.37
C SER A 59 -11.49 -21.47 -15.46
N GLU A 60 -12.49 -20.83 -16.05
CA GLU A 60 -12.26 -19.77 -17.02
C GLU A 60 -11.26 -18.77 -16.41
N PRO A 61 -10.27 -18.31 -17.19
CA PRO A 61 -9.30 -17.37 -16.69
C PRO A 61 -10.02 -16.11 -16.23
N VAL A 62 -9.80 -15.73 -14.96
CA VAL A 62 -10.41 -14.55 -14.34
C VAL A 62 -10.13 -13.33 -15.22
N SER A 63 -11.16 -12.81 -15.90
CA SER A 63 -11.05 -11.61 -16.72
C SER A 63 -10.96 -10.37 -15.83
N PHE A 64 -10.26 -9.31 -16.24
CA PHE A 64 -10.23 -8.02 -15.53
C PHE A 64 -10.76 -6.91 -16.44
N PRO A 65 -11.71 -6.08 -15.99
CA PRO A 65 -12.34 -5.06 -16.84
C PRO A 65 -11.42 -3.89 -17.18
N GLU A 66 -10.31 -3.69 -16.45
CA GLU A 66 -9.33 -2.61 -16.65
C GLU A 66 -9.96 -1.19 -16.71
N GLY A 67 -11.13 -1.03 -16.07
CA GLY A 67 -11.91 0.21 -16.09
C GLY A 67 -13.41 -0.05 -16.02
N GLY A 68 -14.17 0.87 -16.63
CA GLY A 68 -15.63 0.88 -16.58
C GLY A 68 -16.20 1.62 -15.37
N LEU A 69 -17.46 2.01 -15.50
CA LEU A 69 -18.11 2.90 -14.53
C LEU A 69 -18.18 2.31 -13.11
N ARG A 70 -18.28 0.98 -12.97
CA ARG A 70 -18.25 0.29 -11.66
C ARG A 70 -16.86 0.31 -11.02
N ALA A 71 -15.80 0.14 -11.82
CA ALA A 71 -14.42 0.17 -11.34
C ALA A 71 -14.03 1.57 -10.86
N TRP A 72 -14.34 2.61 -11.64
CA TRP A 72 -14.04 4.00 -11.29
C TRP A 72 -14.87 4.49 -10.10
N ARG A 73 -16.14 4.08 -9.98
CA ARG A 73 -16.93 4.33 -8.76
C ARG A 73 -16.28 3.68 -7.54
N THR A 74 -15.82 2.44 -7.65
CA THR A 74 -15.13 1.76 -6.54
C THR A 74 -13.83 2.47 -6.16
N ILE A 75 -13.00 2.88 -7.14
CA ILE A 75 -11.79 3.68 -6.87
C ILE A 75 -12.15 4.98 -6.14
N CYS A 76 -13.20 5.69 -6.59
CA CYS A 76 -13.66 6.91 -5.94
C CYS A 76 -14.08 6.65 -4.49
N GLY A 77 -14.83 5.57 -4.24
CA GLY A 77 -15.18 5.15 -2.89
C GLY A 77 -13.95 4.87 -2.02
N VAL A 78 -12.97 4.13 -2.53
CA VAL A 78 -11.71 3.88 -1.80
C VAL A 78 -10.96 5.18 -1.54
N ALA A 79 -10.92 6.11 -2.50
CA ALA A 79 -10.30 7.43 -2.30
C ALA A 79 -10.99 8.24 -1.19
N LEU A 80 -12.31 8.19 -1.09
CA LEU A 80 -13.07 8.85 -0.02
C LEU A 80 -12.83 8.20 1.35
N VAL A 81 -12.67 6.86 1.41
CA VAL A 81 -12.21 6.18 2.63
C VAL A 81 -10.82 6.67 3.01
N GLN A 82 -9.87 6.73 2.07
CA GLN A 82 -8.51 7.18 2.33
C GLN A 82 -8.45 8.65 2.76
N PHE A 83 -9.30 9.50 2.19
CA PHE A 83 -9.49 10.89 2.59
C PHE A 83 -9.95 11.00 4.06
N SER A 84 -10.93 10.20 4.45
CA SER A 84 -11.53 10.27 5.80
C SER A 84 -10.68 9.57 6.87
N THR A 85 -9.85 8.61 6.48
CA THR A 85 -9.05 7.80 7.40
C THR A 85 -7.62 8.32 7.49
N PHE A 86 -6.74 7.94 6.56
CA PHE A 86 -5.34 8.38 6.53
C PHE A 86 -5.21 9.91 6.42
N GLY A 87 -6.12 10.58 5.70
CA GLY A 87 -6.15 12.05 5.68
C GLY A 87 -6.38 12.65 7.07
N TYR A 88 -7.22 12.02 7.89
CA TYR A 88 -7.46 12.39 9.28
C TYR A 88 -6.26 12.06 10.18
N THR A 89 -5.63 10.90 9.99
CA THR A 89 -4.38 10.53 10.69
C THR A 89 -3.25 11.52 10.40
N ASN A 90 -3.12 11.97 9.16
CA ASN A 90 -2.14 13.00 8.78
C ASN A 90 -2.43 14.36 9.45
N ALA A 91 -3.68 14.61 9.87
CA ALA A 91 -4.06 15.79 10.64
C ALA A 91 -3.77 15.67 12.16
N TYR A 92 -3.16 14.57 12.61
CA TYR A 92 -2.79 14.37 14.02
C TYR A 92 -1.93 15.51 14.58
N GLY A 93 -1.09 16.15 13.75
CA GLY A 93 -0.29 17.31 14.17
C GLY A 93 -1.12 18.45 14.80
N VAL A 94 -2.35 18.68 14.31
CA VAL A 94 -3.26 19.71 14.86
C VAL A 94 -3.77 19.30 16.25
N TYR A 95 -4.10 18.02 16.42
CA TYR A 95 -4.50 17.48 17.72
C TYR A 95 -3.37 17.57 18.73
N ASN A 96 -2.16 17.15 18.34
CA ASN A 96 -1.00 17.17 19.21
C ASN A 96 -0.67 18.60 19.69
N ASP A 97 -0.69 19.59 18.78
CA ASP A 97 -0.49 20.99 19.14
C ASP A 97 -1.56 21.49 20.14
N PHE A 98 -2.84 21.23 19.85
CA PHE A 98 -3.94 21.61 20.73
C PHE A 98 -3.88 20.93 22.11
N TYR A 99 -3.52 19.64 22.15
CA TYR A 99 -3.38 18.88 23.40
C TYR A 99 -2.27 19.44 24.28
N VAL A 100 -1.11 19.77 23.69
CA VAL A 100 0.01 20.34 24.44
C VAL A 100 -0.32 21.74 24.98
N ARG A 101 -1.00 22.57 24.18
CA ARG A 101 -1.21 24.00 24.51
C ARG A 101 -2.41 24.26 25.41
N GLU A 102 -3.53 23.60 25.16
CA GLU A 102 -4.83 24.02 25.71
C GLU A 102 -5.54 22.89 26.48
N TYR A 103 -5.38 21.64 26.06
CA TYR A 103 -6.25 20.55 26.53
C TYR A 103 -5.64 19.66 27.62
N MET A 104 -4.33 19.42 27.59
CA MET A 104 -3.60 18.47 28.44
C MET A 104 -2.24 19.03 28.86
N THR A 105 -2.23 20.26 29.36
CA THR A 105 -1.01 21.00 29.74
C THR A 105 -0.18 20.33 30.84
N ASN A 106 -0.81 19.47 31.66
CA ASN A 106 -0.16 18.74 32.75
C ASN A 106 0.57 17.46 32.29
N ILE A 107 0.56 17.14 30.99
CA ILE A 107 1.07 15.88 30.45
C ILE A 107 2.27 16.13 29.56
N SER A 108 3.29 15.28 29.66
CA SER A 108 4.50 15.43 28.85
C SER A 108 4.22 15.22 27.35
N SER A 109 4.92 15.97 26.48
CA SER A 109 4.79 15.80 25.03
C SER A 109 5.15 14.39 24.55
N SER A 110 6.02 13.68 25.27
CA SER A 110 6.35 12.27 24.97
C SER A 110 5.20 11.32 25.30
N GLN A 111 4.41 11.60 26.34
CA GLN A 111 3.21 10.81 26.63
C GLN A 111 2.14 11.06 25.58
N LEU A 112 1.95 12.32 25.16
CA LEU A 112 0.98 12.67 24.12
C LEU A 112 1.31 12.05 22.76
N SER A 113 2.59 11.92 22.40
CA SER A 113 2.97 11.30 21.11
C SER A 113 2.59 9.82 20.99
N TRP A 114 2.39 9.11 22.11
CA TRP A 114 1.92 7.72 22.09
C TRP A 114 0.53 7.56 21.48
N ILE A 115 -0.36 8.55 21.58
CA ILE A 115 -1.70 8.47 20.99
C ILE A 115 -1.58 8.27 19.47
N GLY A 116 -0.84 9.16 18.79
CA GLY A 116 -0.63 9.06 17.34
C GLY A 116 0.21 7.85 16.91
N SER A 117 1.23 7.49 17.69
CA SER A 117 2.08 6.32 17.39
C SER A 117 1.31 5.00 17.51
N VAL A 118 0.50 4.82 18.56
CA VAL A 118 -0.34 3.62 18.73
C VAL A 118 -1.42 3.58 17.66
N GLN A 119 -2.02 4.72 17.33
CA GLN A 119 -2.95 4.81 16.21
C GLN A 119 -2.31 4.29 14.92
N LEU A 120 -1.12 4.78 14.57
CA LEU A 120 -0.40 4.36 13.36
C LEU A 120 -0.02 2.87 13.38
N MET A 121 0.40 2.36 14.54
CA MET A 121 0.69 0.93 14.72
C MET A 121 -0.55 0.08 14.45
N LEU A 122 -1.69 0.43 15.01
CA LEU A 122 -2.94 -0.32 14.85
C LEU A 122 -3.48 -0.25 13.42
N VAL A 123 -3.39 0.92 12.78
CA VAL A 123 -3.74 1.11 11.37
C VAL A 123 -3.04 0.08 10.48
N LEU A 124 -1.77 -0.19 10.73
CA LEU A 124 -0.96 -1.10 9.92
C LEU A 124 -1.09 -2.57 10.37
N SER A 125 -1.17 -2.82 11.68
CA SER A 125 -1.12 -4.18 12.25
C SER A 125 -2.45 -4.92 12.20
N VAL A 126 -3.58 -4.21 12.32
CA VAL A 126 -4.92 -4.82 12.22
C VAL A 126 -5.16 -5.39 10.82
N GLY A 127 -4.41 -4.91 9.83
CA GLY A 127 -4.31 -5.48 8.49
C GLY A 127 -4.12 -6.99 8.46
N LEU A 128 -3.36 -7.56 9.40
CA LEU A 128 -3.15 -9.01 9.48
C LEU A 128 -4.46 -9.80 9.60
N PHE A 129 -5.41 -9.28 10.38
CA PHE A 129 -6.71 -9.90 10.61
C PHE A 129 -7.72 -9.50 9.53
N SER A 130 -7.78 -8.22 9.19
CA SER A 130 -8.73 -7.72 8.19
C SER A 130 -8.46 -8.25 6.79
N GLY A 131 -7.19 -8.51 6.44
CA GLY A 131 -6.81 -9.15 5.18
C GLY A 131 -7.38 -10.57 5.04
N ARG A 132 -7.25 -11.41 6.07
CA ARG A 132 -7.83 -12.77 6.05
C ARG A 132 -9.36 -12.76 5.97
N LEU A 133 -9.98 -11.87 6.72
CA LEU A 133 -11.44 -11.71 6.68
C LEU A 133 -11.91 -11.19 5.31
N TYR A 134 -11.14 -10.32 4.67
CA TYR A 134 -11.40 -9.88 3.30
C TYR A 134 -11.32 -11.03 2.30
N ASP A 135 -10.24 -11.82 2.36
CA ASP A 135 -10.01 -12.95 1.45
C ASP A 135 -11.13 -14.01 1.54
N THR A 136 -11.75 -14.12 2.73
CA THR A 136 -12.90 -15.02 3.01
C THR A 136 -14.27 -14.42 2.70
N GLY A 137 -14.34 -13.20 2.14
CA GLY A 137 -15.57 -12.60 1.62
C GLY A 137 -16.25 -11.58 2.54
N TYR A 138 -15.67 -11.22 3.68
CA TYR A 138 -16.28 -10.29 4.65
C TYR A 138 -16.08 -8.81 4.32
N PHE A 139 -15.86 -8.44 3.05
CA PHE A 139 -15.57 -7.06 2.64
C PHE A 139 -16.55 -6.04 3.21
N TYR A 140 -17.86 -6.20 2.98
CA TYR A 140 -18.85 -5.21 3.44
C TYR A 140 -18.92 -5.12 4.96
N HIS A 141 -18.78 -6.23 5.67
CA HIS A 141 -18.75 -6.25 7.14
C HIS A 141 -17.57 -5.47 7.70
N LEU A 142 -16.38 -5.64 7.10
CA LEU A 142 -15.17 -4.92 7.49
C LEU A 142 -15.32 -3.42 7.18
N MET A 143 -15.80 -3.06 5.99
CA MET A 143 -15.91 -1.66 5.59
C MET A 143 -16.99 -0.92 6.41
N ILE A 144 -18.16 -1.52 6.61
CA ILE A 144 -19.25 -0.92 7.41
C ILE A 144 -18.87 -0.90 8.88
N GLY A 145 -18.39 -2.01 9.44
CA GLY A 145 -18.00 -2.10 10.85
C GLY A 145 -16.85 -1.14 11.19
N GLY A 146 -15.84 -1.05 10.33
CA GLY A 146 -14.75 -0.09 10.46
C GLY A 146 -15.23 1.35 10.36
N ALA A 147 -16.12 1.69 9.42
CA ALA A 147 -16.67 3.05 9.30
C ALA A 147 -17.49 3.45 10.54
N LEU A 148 -18.34 2.55 11.04
CA LEU A 148 -19.12 2.78 12.26
C LEU A 148 -18.21 2.98 13.47
N LEU A 149 -17.20 2.12 13.65
CA LEU A 149 -16.24 2.24 14.74
C LEU A 149 -15.44 3.54 14.65
N PHE A 150 -15.06 3.97 13.44
CA PHE A 150 -14.32 5.21 13.23
C PHE A 150 -15.16 6.43 13.62
N VAL A 151 -16.39 6.51 13.11
CA VAL A 151 -17.33 7.60 13.42
C VAL A 151 -17.65 7.62 14.92
N PHE A 152 -17.94 6.46 15.51
CA PHE A 152 -18.15 6.32 16.95
C PHE A 152 -16.94 6.83 17.75
N SER A 153 -15.73 6.44 17.35
CA SER A 153 -14.48 6.87 18.00
C SER A 153 -14.30 8.39 17.96
N LEU A 154 -14.62 9.05 16.83
CA LEU A 154 -14.57 10.51 16.74
C LEU A 154 -15.65 11.19 17.60
N PHE A 155 -16.85 10.63 17.67
CA PHE A 155 -17.87 11.15 18.59
C PHE A 155 -17.46 10.96 20.05
N MET A 156 -16.85 9.83 20.42
CA MET A 156 -16.30 9.63 21.77
C MET A 156 -15.16 10.61 22.06
N LEU A 157 -14.31 10.90 21.07
CA LEU A 157 -13.25 11.91 21.20
C LEU A 157 -13.84 13.31 21.50
N SER A 158 -15.00 13.63 20.92
CA SER A 158 -15.69 14.89 21.17
C SER A 158 -16.32 15.05 22.55
N LEU A 159 -16.42 13.95 23.32
CA LEU A 159 -16.95 13.92 24.69
C LEU A 159 -15.85 13.92 25.75
N THR A 160 -14.59 13.94 25.31
CA THR A 160 -13.47 13.94 26.25
C THR A 160 -13.47 15.22 27.08
N SER A 161 -12.84 15.14 28.26
CA SER A 161 -12.64 16.30 29.14
C SER A 161 -11.17 16.72 29.15
N PRO A 162 -10.88 18.02 29.34
CA PRO A 162 -9.51 18.50 29.51
C PRO A 162 -8.79 17.73 30.64
N GLY A 163 -7.50 17.46 30.44
CA GLY A 163 -6.65 16.72 31.39
C GLY A 163 -6.86 15.20 31.45
N GLN A 164 -7.85 14.64 30.75
CA GLN A 164 -8.16 13.20 30.78
C GLN A 164 -7.51 12.42 29.64
N TYR A 165 -6.21 12.13 29.76
CA TYR A 165 -5.43 11.41 28.73
C TYR A 165 -6.06 10.11 28.25
N TYR A 166 -6.51 9.27 29.19
CA TYR A 166 -7.04 7.94 28.89
C TYR A 166 -8.24 8.02 27.92
N GLN A 167 -9.10 9.03 28.05
CA GLN A 167 -10.29 9.17 27.19
C GLN A 167 -9.91 9.47 25.74
N VAL A 168 -8.90 10.32 25.52
CA VAL A 168 -8.36 10.62 24.19
C VAL A 168 -7.58 9.42 23.64
N PHE A 169 -6.75 8.79 24.47
CA PHE A 169 -5.97 7.62 24.06
C PHE A 169 -6.84 6.45 23.62
N LEU A 170 -7.94 6.18 24.34
CA LEU A 170 -8.87 5.11 23.99
C LEU A 170 -9.67 5.43 22.73
N SER A 171 -10.17 6.65 22.58
CA SER A 171 -11.01 7.03 21.44
C SER A 171 -10.19 7.23 20.16
N GLN A 172 -9.12 8.02 20.21
CA GLN A 172 -8.31 8.37 19.05
C GLN A 172 -7.18 7.37 18.78
N GLY A 173 -6.44 6.98 19.82
CA GLY A 173 -5.31 6.07 19.69
C GLY A 173 -5.78 4.66 19.31
N ILE A 174 -6.62 4.07 20.16
CA ILE A 174 -7.08 2.69 19.98
C ILE A 174 -8.29 2.61 19.05
N GLY A 175 -9.40 3.28 19.38
CA GLY A 175 -10.67 3.16 18.66
C GLY A 175 -10.54 3.53 17.18
N ALA A 176 -10.06 4.75 16.90
CA ALA A 176 -9.86 5.18 15.51
C ALA A 176 -8.74 4.39 14.81
N GLY A 177 -7.66 4.03 15.51
CA GLY A 177 -6.58 3.20 14.97
C GLY A 177 -7.07 1.82 14.48
N LEU A 178 -7.84 1.11 15.32
CA LEU A 178 -8.48 -0.16 14.97
C LEU A 178 -9.43 0.01 13.78
N ALA A 179 -10.29 1.02 13.83
CA ALA A 179 -11.30 1.27 12.80
C ALA A 179 -10.67 1.50 11.42
N ILE A 180 -9.64 2.34 11.35
CA ILE A 180 -8.91 2.61 10.11
C ILE A 180 -8.19 1.34 9.62
N GLY A 181 -7.54 0.59 10.52
CA GLY A 181 -6.83 -0.63 10.16
C GLY A 181 -7.74 -1.75 9.64
N ILE A 182 -8.98 -1.84 10.13
CA ILE A 182 -10.01 -2.74 9.60
C ILE A 182 -10.33 -2.38 8.13
N MET A 183 -10.47 -1.09 7.82
CA MET A 183 -10.84 -0.63 6.47
C MET A 183 -9.68 -0.60 5.47
N TYR A 184 -8.44 -0.48 5.95
CA TYR A 184 -7.29 -0.18 5.10
C TYR A 184 -7.00 -1.25 4.04
N ILE A 185 -6.76 -2.49 4.47
CA ILE A 185 -6.45 -3.59 3.55
C ILE A 185 -7.62 -3.90 2.60
N PRO A 186 -8.86 -4.09 3.08
CA PRO A 186 -10.00 -4.37 2.19
C PRO A 186 -10.22 -3.27 1.15
N GLY A 187 -10.10 -2.00 1.56
CA GLY A 187 -10.25 -0.84 0.66
C GLY A 187 -9.19 -0.83 -0.45
N ILE A 188 -7.94 -1.16 -0.15
CA ILE A 188 -6.89 -1.21 -1.18
C ILE A 188 -7.00 -2.49 -2.03
N ALA A 189 -7.36 -3.62 -1.42
CA ALA A 189 -7.46 -4.89 -2.10
C ALA A 189 -8.58 -4.91 -3.16
N VAL A 190 -9.74 -4.29 -2.89
CA VAL A 190 -10.88 -4.29 -3.84
C VAL A 190 -10.57 -3.62 -5.17
N VAL A 191 -9.64 -2.65 -5.21
CA VAL A 191 -9.16 -2.03 -6.46
C VAL A 191 -8.56 -3.08 -7.39
N SER A 192 -7.90 -4.09 -6.81
CA SER A 192 -7.24 -5.17 -7.53
C SER A 192 -8.22 -6.13 -8.21
N HIS A 193 -9.51 -6.12 -7.83
CA HIS A 193 -10.55 -6.94 -8.49
C HIS A 193 -10.94 -6.39 -9.88
N TYR A 194 -10.63 -5.12 -10.15
CA TYR A 194 -11.01 -4.44 -11.37
C TYR A 194 -9.83 -4.22 -12.33
N PHE A 195 -8.61 -4.15 -11.81
CA PHE A 195 -7.41 -3.83 -12.58
C PHE A 195 -6.29 -4.82 -12.27
N GLN A 196 -5.71 -5.39 -13.30
CA GLN A 196 -4.51 -6.22 -13.26
C GLN A 196 -3.34 -5.47 -13.93
N ARG A 197 -3.51 -5.07 -15.19
CA ARG A 197 -2.50 -4.35 -15.98
C ARG A 197 -2.31 -2.92 -15.51
N ARG A 198 -3.36 -2.19 -15.11
CA ARG A 198 -3.26 -0.81 -14.59
C ARG A 198 -3.40 -0.73 -13.07
N ARG A 199 -3.20 -1.85 -12.36
CA ARG A 199 -3.44 -1.99 -10.92
C ARG A 199 -2.73 -0.94 -10.09
N VAL A 200 -1.44 -0.72 -10.36
CA VAL A 200 -0.63 0.23 -9.56
C VAL A 200 -1.09 1.67 -9.78
N PHE A 201 -1.46 2.03 -11.01
CA PHE A 201 -2.04 3.33 -11.33
C PHE A 201 -3.39 3.55 -10.63
N ALA A 202 -4.29 2.57 -10.69
CA ALA A 202 -5.57 2.60 -10.00
C ALA A 202 -5.41 2.74 -8.47
N MET A 203 -4.46 1.99 -7.88
CA MET A 203 -4.12 2.12 -6.46
C MET A 203 -3.48 3.48 -6.14
N GLY A 204 -2.68 4.06 -7.04
CA GLY A 204 -2.14 5.42 -6.90
C GLY A 204 -3.23 6.48 -6.82
N ILE A 205 -4.26 6.40 -7.68
CA ILE A 205 -5.43 7.28 -7.62
C ILE A 205 -6.22 7.05 -6.33
N ALA A 206 -6.50 5.80 -5.98
CA ALA A 206 -7.25 5.47 -4.77
C ALA A 206 -6.55 5.99 -3.50
N THR A 207 -5.24 5.79 -3.39
CA THR A 207 -4.45 6.25 -2.23
C THR A 207 -4.26 7.76 -2.21
N SER A 208 -4.32 8.45 -3.35
CA SER A 208 -4.23 9.92 -3.42
C SER A 208 -5.29 10.63 -2.57
N GLY A 209 -6.42 9.98 -2.29
CA GLY A 209 -7.44 10.49 -1.37
C GLY A 209 -6.89 10.90 -0.01
N SER A 210 -5.89 10.18 0.54
CA SER A 210 -5.30 10.56 1.83
C SER A 210 -4.38 11.78 1.76
N GLY A 211 -3.81 12.09 0.59
CA GLY A 211 -3.07 13.33 0.37
C GLY A 211 -4.02 14.52 0.40
N LEU A 212 -5.13 14.43 -0.34
CA LEU A 212 -6.18 15.45 -0.33
C LEU A 212 -6.80 15.63 1.07
N GLY A 213 -7.09 14.54 1.77
CA GLY A 213 -7.57 14.58 3.15
C GLY A 213 -6.55 15.18 4.10
N GLY A 214 -5.26 14.84 3.96
CA GLY A 214 -4.17 15.42 4.73
C GLY A 214 -3.92 16.91 4.46
N THR A 215 -4.45 17.46 3.36
CA THR A 215 -4.45 18.90 3.08
C THR A 215 -5.69 19.57 3.68
N VAL A 216 -6.88 19.00 3.50
CA VAL A 216 -8.15 19.62 3.89
C VAL A 216 -8.44 19.50 5.39
N GLN A 217 -8.25 18.32 5.99
CA GLN A 217 -8.63 18.03 7.38
C GLN A 217 -7.86 18.89 8.40
N PRO A 218 -6.53 19.11 8.31
CA PRO A 218 -5.84 19.97 9.25
C PRO A 218 -6.36 21.42 9.23
N ILE A 219 -6.69 21.95 8.05
CA ILE A 219 -7.23 23.31 7.89
C ILE A 219 -8.60 23.42 8.53
N MET A 220 -9.48 22.45 8.26
CA MET A 220 -10.81 22.39 8.85
C MET A 220 -10.72 22.31 10.39
N LEU A 221 -9.92 21.37 10.92
CA LEU A 221 -9.80 21.14 12.37
C LEU A 221 -9.20 22.36 13.08
N ASN A 222 -8.14 22.97 12.53
CA ASN A 222 -7.52 24.14 13.14
C ASN A 222 -8.53 25.31 13.26
N ARG A 223 -9.28 25.59 12.19
CA ARG A 223 -10.32 26.64 12.21
C ARG A 223 -11.46 26.32 13.17
N LEU A 224 -11.81 25.04 13.34
CA LEU A 224 -12.86 24.64 14.28
C LEU A 224 -12.41 24.75 15.73
N PHE A 225 -11.18 24.31 16.04
CA PHE A 225 -10.66 24.28 17.41
C PHE A 225 -10.37 25.68 17.96
N TYR A 226 -9.72 26.53 17.15
CA TYR A 226 -9.35 27.88 17.54
C TYR A 226 -10.39 28.94 17.15
N GLY A 227 -11.46 28.53 16.46
CA GLY A 227 -12.59 29.39 16.13
C GLY A 227 -13.63 29.47 17.25
N ARG A 228 -14.79 30.07 16.94
CA ARG A 228 -15.91 30.25 17.89
C ARG A 228 -16.57 28.94 18.34
N VAL A 229 -16.28 27.83 17.66
CA VAL A 229 -16.92 26.52 17.88
C VAL A 229 -16.26 25.77 19.03
N GLY A 230 -14.93 25.88 19.16
CA GLY A 230 -14.13 25.15 20.15
C GLY A 230 -13.93 23.67 19.82
N PHE A 231 -13.10 23.00 20.62
CA PHE A 231 -12.64 21.63 20.38
C PHE A 231 -13.77 20.60 20.29
N ASN A 232 -14.58 20.45 21.35
CA ASN A 232 -15.60 19.40 21.43
C ASN A 232 -16.59 19.48 20.26
N SER A 233 -17.19 20.65 20.02
CA SER A 233 -18.11 20.85 18.90
C SER A 233 -17.39 20.75 17.54
N GLY A 234 -16.13 21.18 17.46
CA GLY A 234 -15.29 21.04 16.26
C GLY A 234 -15.08 19.58 15.87
N VAL A 235 -14.76 18.72 16.83
CA VAL A 235 -14.63 17.27 16.61
C VAL A 235 -15.97 16.63 16.24
N ARG A 236 -17.11 17.10 16.77
CA ARG A 236 -18.44 16.60 16.34
C ARG A 236 -18.73 16.94 14.87
N ILE A 237 -18.42 18.16 14.45
CA ILE A 237 -18.60 18.60 13.07
C ILE A 237 -17.69 17.78 12.14
N SER A 238 -16.42 17.56 12.52
CA SER A 238 -15.51 16.73 11.73
C SER A 238 -15.98 15.27 11.69
N ALA A 239 -16.51 14.72 12.79
CA ALA A 239 -17.07 13.37 12.85
C ALA A 239 -18.26 13.22 11.90
N ALA A 240 -19.21 14.17 11.93
CA ALA A 240 -20.37 14.18 11.04
C ALA A 240 -19.97 14.31 9.56
N PHE A 241 -18.99 15.17 9.26
CA PHE A 241 -18.43 15.31 7.91
C PHE A 241 -17.82 13.99 7.41
N ASN A 242 -16.96 13.36 8.21
CA ASN A 242 -16.35 12.08 7.85
C ASN A 242 -17.40 10.96 7.74
N ALA A 243 -18.45 10.96 8.57
CA ALA A 243 -19.56 10.02 8.45
C ALA A 243 -20.27 10.15 7.09
N GLY A 244 -20.59 11.37 6.66
CA GLY A 244 -21.20 11.63 5.34
C GLY A 244 -20.31 11.15 4.19
N VAL A 245 -19.00 11.46 4.24
CA VAL A 245 -18.03 11.02 3.24
C VAL A 245 -17.92 9.49 3.20
N LEU A 246 -17.88 8.83 4.36
CA LEU A 246 -17.81 7.37 4.45
C LEU A 246 -19.09 6.68 3.98
N ILE A 247 -20.28 7.25 4.24
CA ILE A 247 -21.54 6.72 3.69
C ILE A 247 -21.49 6.73 2.17
N ILE A 248 -21.10 7.86 1.56
CA ILE A 248 -20.95 7.96 0.10
C ILE A 248 -19.93 6.94 -0.40
N ALA A 249 -18.79 6.80 0.28
CA ALA A 249 -17.76 5.85 -0.06
C ALA A 249 -18.29 4.40 -0.09
N LEU A 250 -19.01 3.99 0.96
CA LEU A 250 -19.59 2.65 1.09
C LEU A 250 -20.62 2.34 0.01
N LEU A 251 -21.42 3.33 -0.39
CA LEU A 251 -22.40 3.19 -1.48
C LEU A 251 -21.75 3.00 -2.85
N LEU A 252 -20.54 3.55 -3.04
CA LEU A 252 -19.80 3.49 -4.30
C LEU A 252 -19.00 2.19 -4.48
N MET A 253 -18.46 1.62 -3.40
CA MET A 253 -17.60 0.45 -3.46
C MET A 253 -18.38 -0.84 -3.73
N ARG A 254 -17.89 -1.66 -4.67
CA ARG A 254 -18.44 -2.98 -4.96
C ARG A 254 -17.33 -4.02 -5.05
N THR A 255 -17.60 -5.22 -4.55
CA THR A 255 -16.78 -6.40 -4.83
C THR A 255 -17.16 -7.01 -6.17
N ARG A 256 -16.20 -7.65 -6.84
CA ARG A 256 -16.41 -8.33 -8.14
C ARG A 256 -16.02 -9.80 -8.10
N LEU A 257 -14.85 -10.11 -7.55
CA LEU A 257 -14.39 -11.50 -7.49
C LEU A 257 -15.09 -12.25 -6.35
N PRO A 258 -15.42 -13.54 -6.56
CA PRO A 258 -15.99 -14.37 -5.50
C PRO A 258 -14.98 -14.55 -4.35
N PRO A 259 -15.46 -14.82 -3.12
CA PRO A 259 -14.59 -15.17 -2.00
C PRO A 259 -13.69 -16.35 -2.38
N THR A 260 -12.42 -16.30 -2.00
CA THR A 260 -11.55 -17.47 -2.23
C THR A 260 -11.85 -18.49 -1.13
N PRO A 261 -12.17 -19.76 -1.47
CA PRO A 261 -12.41 -20.77 -0.44
C PRO A 261 -11.18 -20.91 0.46
N LYS A 262 -11.43 -21.17 1.76
CA LYS A 262 -10.40 -21.31 2.80
C LYS A 262 -9.31 -22.26 2.33
N LYS A 263 -8.14 -21.73 1.95
CA LYS A 263 -6.92 -22.54 1.92
C LYS A 263 -6.39 -22.60 3.34
N ASP A 264 -6.44 -23.79 3.92
CA ASP A 264 -6.00 -24.10 5.27
C ASP A 264 -4.51 -23.79 5.43
N GLY A 265 -4.22 -22.61 5.97
CA GLY A 265 -2.90 -22.23 6.43
C GLY A 265 -3.06 -21.33 7.64
N SER A 266 -2.60 -21.79 8.80
CA SER A 266 -2.47 -20.92 9.97
C SER A 266 -1.57 -19.73 9.62
N THR A 267 -1.86 -18.54 10.12
CA THR A 267 -1.02 -17.34 9.95
C THR A 267 0.46 -17.63 10.28
N LEU A 268 0.69 -18.48 11.29
CA LEU A 268 2.03 -18.96 11.67
C LEU A 268 2.73 -19.76 10.56
N SER A 269 2.00 -20.61 9.84
CA SER A 269 2.54 -21.39 8.72
C SER A 269 2.97 -20.47 7.57
N HIS A 270 2.14 -19.47 7.25
CA HIS A 270 2.49 -18.46 6.24
C HIS A 270 3.68 -17.61 6.67
N MET A 271 3.72 -17.13 7.92
CA MET A 271 4.87 -16.41 8.45
C MET A 271 6.15 -17.24 8.30
N ARG A 272 6.14 -18.50 8.77
CA ARG A 272 7.31 -19.40 8.66
C ARG A 272 7.78 -19.57 7.22
N THR A 273 6.85 -19.65 6.28
CA THR A 273 7.16 -19.80 4.85
C THR A 273 7.73 -18.52 4.26
N PHE A 274 7.09 -17.38 4.49
CA PHE A 274 7.51 -16.10 3.91
C PHE A 274 8.82 -15.60 4.52
N PHE A 275 9.09 -15.85 5.80
CA PHE A 275 10.36 -15.50 6.44
C PHE A 275 11.56 -16.34 5.96
N ARG A 276 11.34 -17.40 5.17
CA ARG A 276 12.42 -18.10 4.47
C ARG A 276 12.81 -17.44 3.15
N GLU A 277 12.02 -16.50 2.66
CA GLU A 277 12.27 -15.79 1.40
C GLU A 277 13.09 -14.52 1.67
N GLY A 278 14.40 -14.58 1.42
CA GLY A 278 15.31 -13.45 1.64
C GLY A 278 14.81 -12.08 1.14
N PRO A 279 14.29 -11.95 -0.10
CA PRO A 279 13.77 -10.67 -0.59
C PRO A 279 12.55 -10.16 0.18
N TYR A 280 11.70 -11.05 0.67
CA TYR A 280 10.56 -10.69 1.51
C TYR A 280 11.02 -10.20 2.87
N VAL A 281 11.93 -10.91 3.53
CA VAL A 281 12.51 -10.49 4.82
C VAL A 281 13.16 -9.11 4.70
N ALA A 282 14.01 -8.91 3.69
CA ALA A 282 14.66 -7.64 3.43
C ALA A 282 13.63 -6.51 3.19
N THR A 283 12.53 -6.80 2.49
CA THR A 283 11.45 -5.82 2.29
C THR A 283 10.73 -5.51 3.60
N VAL A 284 10.37 -6.50 4.41
CA VAL A 284 9.71 -6.31 5.71
C VAL A 284 10.56 -5.44 6.62
N VAL A 285 11.82 -5.83 6.85
CA VAL A 285 12.75 -5.08 7.70
C VAL A 285 13.02 -3.69 7.11
N GLY A 286 13.15 -3.59 5.79
CA GLY A 286 13.33 -2.32 5.08
C GLY A 286 12.16 -1.36 5.32
N THR A 287 10.91 -1.83 5.21
CA THR A 287 9.73 -1.00 5.47
C THR A 287 9.64 -0.54 6.92
N MET A 288 10.04 -1.37 7.88
CA MET A 288 10.11 -1.01 9.30
C MET A 288 11.09 0.15 9.54
N PHE A 289 12.29 0.06 8.97
CA PHE A 289 13.30 1.12 9.05
C PHE A 289 12.87 2.40 8.33
N VAL A 290 12.30 2.29 7.12
CA VAL A 290 11.77 3.47 6.43
C VAL A 290 10.71 4.15 7.29
N LEU A 291 9.71 3.42 7.79
CA LEU A 291 8.62 4.01 8.57
C LEU A 291 9.09 4.68 9.87
N ALA A 292 10.15 4.15 10.50
CA ALA A 292 10.75 4.73 11.69
C ALA A 292 11.33 6.14 11.48
N GLY A 293 11.76 6.49 10.26
CA GLY A 293 12.30 7.81 9.93
C GLY A 293 11.43 8.68 9.03
N LEU A 294 10.56 8.08 8.21
CA LEU A 294 9.80 8.77 7.15
C LEU A 294 8.86 9.86 7.66
N TYR A 295 8.35 9.70 8.88
CA TYR A 295 7.39 10.64 9.45
C TYR A 295 8.04 11.87 10.07
N PHE A 296 9.36 11.87 10.28
CA PHE A 296 10.06 12.98 10.93
C PHE A 296 9.82 14.34 10.23
N PRO A 297 10.06 14.53 8.91
CA PRO A 297 9.76 15.81 8.27
C PRO A 297 8.27 16.15 8.30
N ILE A 298 7.39 15.15 8.21
CA ILE A 298 5.94 15.36 8.22
C ILE A 298 5.49 15.99 9.55
N PHE A 299 6.02 15.51 10.68
CA PHE A 299 5.65 16.01 12.01
C PHE A 299 6.42 17.27 12.42
N PHE A 300 7.69 17.41 12.03
CA PHE A 300 8.58 18.40 12.63
C PHE A 300 8.96 19.58 11.71
N LEU A 301 8.72 19.51 10.40
CA LEU A 301 9.14 20.56 9.46
C LEU A 301 8.45 21.91 9.73
N GLN A 302 7.15 21.91 10.05
CA GLN A 302 6.43 23.14 10.45
C GLN A 302 7.01 23.73 11.73
N LEU A 303 7.29 22.91 12.74
CA LEU A 303 7.87 23.38 14.01
C LEU A 303 9.26 23.98 13.79
N SER A 304 10.09 23.33 12.97
CA SER A 304 11.40 23.84 12.57
C SER A 304 11.29 25.20 11.86
N ALA A 305 10.32 25.35 10.95
CA ALA A 305 10.07 26.62 10.26
C ALA A 305 9.80 27.76 11.24
N ILE A 306 8.89 27.54 12.20
CA ILE A 306 8.56 28.54 13.24
C ILE A 306 9.80 28.87 14.09
N LYS A 307 10.58 27.86 14.49
CA LYS A 307 11.79 28.06 15.31
C LYS A 307 12.91 28.77 14.57
N ASN A 308 12.93 28.71 13.24
CA ASN A 308 13.83 29.49 12.40
C ASN A 308 13.33 30.92 12.11
N GLY A 309 12.24 31.35 12.77
CA GLY A 309 11.72 32.71 12.65
C GLY A 309 10.78 32.94 11.47
N ILE A 310 10.33 31.87 10.79
CA ILE A 310 9.29 31.99 9.76
C ILE A 310 7.96 32.28 10.44
N ASN A 311 7.22 33.26 9.90
CA ASN A 311 5.90 33.65 10.38
C ASN A 311 4.99 32.41 10.51
N ALA A 312 4.27 32.31 11.63
CA ALA A 312 3.43 31.16 11.96
C ALA A 312 2.30 30.91 10.95
N ASP A 313 1.70 31.97 10.41
CA ASP A 313 0.64 31.88 9.39
C ASP A 313 1.16 31.26 8.10
N LEU A 314 2.43 31.55 7.76
CA LEU A 314 3.10 30.99 6.60
C LEU A 314 3.59 29.56 6.85
N ALA A 315 4.20 29.30 8.03
CA ALA A 315 4.68 27.98 8.42
C ALA A 315 3.56 26.94 8.47
N PHE A 316 2.34 27.35 8.79
CA PHE A 316 1.15 26.50 8.75
C PHE A 316 0.91 25.86 7.38
N TYR A 317 1.20 26.56 6.27
CA TYR A 317 0.98 26.04 4.91
C TYR A 317 2.01 25.00 4.46
N VAL A 318 3.09 24.80 5.21
CA VAL A 318 4.13 23.80 4.89
C VAL A 318 3.54 22.39 4.80
N LEU A 319 2.69 22.02 5.76
CA LEU A 319 2.08 20.67 5.81
C LEU A 319 1.00 20.46 4.73
N PRO A 320 0.06 21.40 4.50
CA PRO A 320 -0.84 21.37 3.35
C PRO A 320 -0.12 21.21 2.01
N VAL A 321 0.97 21.95 1.78
CA VAL A 321 1.78 21.85 0.56
C VAL A 321 2.43 20.47 0.46
N LEU A 322 3.07 19.98 1.53
CA LEU A 322 3.66 18.64 1.54
C LEU A 322 2.63 17.58 1.16
N ASN A 323 1.47 17.57 1.81
CA ASN A 323 0.39 16.60 1.56
C ASN A 323 -0.18 16.72 0.13
N ALA A 324 -0.31 17.94 -0.40
CA ALA A 324 -0.78 18.14 -1.78
C ALA A 324 0.18 17.50 -2.78
N PHE A 325 1.50 17.64 -2.59
CA PHE A 325 2.48 17.03 -3.47
C PHE A 325 2.60 15.51 -3.33
N THR A 326 2.13 14.91 -2.23
CA THR A 326 2.01 13.44 -2.14
C THR A 326 1.05 12.86 -3.17
N ILE A 327 0.05 13.63 -3.62
CA ILE A 327 -0.89 13.22 -4.68
C ILE A 327 -0.12 13.01 -5.98
N LEU A 328 0.71 14.00 -6.37
CA LEU A 328 1.55 13.90 -7.57
C LEU A 328 2.57 12.76 -7.43
N GLY A 329 3.16 12.62 -6.24
CA GLY A 329 4.05 11.52 -5.89
C GLY A 329 3.44 10.13 -6.05
N ARG A 330 2.13 9.98 -5.84
CA ARG A 330 1.43 8.70 -6.01
C ARG A 330 1.04 8.44 -7.46
N VAL A 331 0.51 9.45 -8.14
CA VAL A 331 -0.06 9.29 -9.49
C VAL A 331 1.03 9.24 -10.55
N ILE A 332 1.99 10.18 -10.55
CA ILE A 332 2.97 10.30 -11.64
C ILE A 332 3.84 9.03 -11.73
N PRO A 333 4.51 8.55 -10.67
CA PRO A 333 5.33 7.34 -10.75
C PRO A 333 4.49 6.11 -11.12
N SER A 334 3.23 6.03 -10.68
CA SER A 334 2.37 4.88 -10.95
C SER A 334 2.04 4.67 -12.43
N LEU A 335 2.14 5.73 -13.25
CA LEU A 335 2.02 5.64 -14.71
C LEU A 335 3.21 4.92 -15.36
N PHE A 336 4.40 5.05 -14.79
CA PHE A 336 5.65 4.56 -15.39
C PHE A 336 6.15 3.23 -14.80
N VAL A 337 5.61 2.83 -13.65
CA VAL A 337 6.04 1.65 -12.90
C VAL A 337 5.97 0.35 -13.71
N HIS A 338 5.00 0.23 -14.62
CA HIS A 338 4.84 -0.95 -15.48
C HIS A 338 6.02 -1.17 -16.45
N ARG A 339 6.78 -0.12 -16.77
CA ARG A 339 7.94 -0.22 -17.67
C ARG A 339 9.24 -0.49 -16.93
N MET A 340 9.38 0.04 -15.73
CA MET A 340 10.65 0.03 -15.00
C MET A 340 10.70 -1.00 -13.88
N GLY A 341 9.56 -1.41 -13.31
CA GLY A 341 9.51 -2.23 -12.09
C GLY A 341 9.28 -1.37 -10.83
N ILE A 342 8.73 -1.99 -9.79
CA ILE A 342 8.32 -1.29 -8.57
C ILE A 342 9.55 -0.92 -7.74
N TYR A 343 10.49 -1.84 -7.53
CA TYR A 343 11.70 -1.57 -6.76
C TYR A 343 12.59 -0.52 -7.43
N ASN A 344 12.74 -0.58 -8.76
CA ASN A 344 13.53 0.39 -9.50
C ASN A 344 13.00 1.83 -9.39
N PHE A 345 11.70 2.03 -9.17
CA PHE A 345 11.13 3.35 -8.87
C PHE A 345 11.22 3.71 -7.39
N MET A 346 10.98 2.73 -6.52
CA MET A 346 10.86 2.97 -5.08
C MET A 346 12.20 3.30 -4.43
N ILE A 347 13.30 2.64 -4.84
CA ILE A 347 14.63 2.86 -4.26
C ILE A 347 15.11 4.31 -4.45
N PRO A 348 15.12 4.89 -5.67
CA PRO A 348 15.48 6.30 -5.85
C PRO A 348 14.62 7.25 -5.00
N CYS A 349 13.31 7.00 -4.91
CA CYS A 349 12.42 7.84 -4.10
C CYS A 349 12.80 7.80 -2.62
N VAL A 350 13.07 6.62 -2.06
CA VAL A 350 13.46 6.47 -0.65
C VAL A 350 14.84 7.08 -0.39
N ILE A 351 15.78 6.96 -1.33
CA ILE A 351 17.09 7.63 -1.25
C ILE A 351 16.89 9.15 -1.26
N SER A 352 16.05 9.68 -2.14
CA SER A 352 15.71 11.11 -2.17
C SER A 352 15.07 11.56 -0.86
N CYS A 353 14.17 10.77 -0.26
CA CYS A 353 13.64 11.05 1.08
C CYS A 353 14.74 11.12 2.13
N ALA A 354 15.70 10.18 2.14
CA ALA A 354 16.82 10.19 3.09
C ALA A 354 17.69 11.45 2.92
N ILE A 355 18.04 11.79 1.68
CA ILE A 355 18.82 13.01 1.36
C ILE A 355 18.09 14.25 1.86
N LEU A 356 16.79 14.38 1.55
CA LEU A 356 15.99 15.52 1.98
C LEU A 356 15.85 15.61 3.50
N ILE A 357 15.79 14.47 4.22
CA ILE A 357 15.84 14.45 5.68
C ILE A 357 17.17 15.06 6.18
N TYR A 358 18.31 14.69 5.61
CA TYR A 358 19.59 15.32 5.98
C TYR A 358 19.62 16.81 5.61
N CYS A 359 19.02 17.21 4.49
CA CYS A 359 18.92 18.62 4.10
C CYS A 359 18.10 19.46 5.08
N THR A 360 17.20 18.87 5.88
CA THR A 360 16.44 19.63 6.91
C THR A 360 17.33 20.37 7.91
N LEU A 361 18.58 19.91 8.09
CA LEU A 361 19.56 20.53 8.99
C LEU A 361 19.98 21.93 8.58
N THR A 362 19.93 22.25 7.29
CA THR A 362 20.42 23.51 6.74
C THR A 362 19.30 24.46 6.36
N VAL A 363 18.04 24.04 6.50
CA VAL A 363 16.88 24.86 6.15
C VAL A 363 16.64 25.93 7.20
N LYS A 364 16.75 27.19 6.78
CA LYS A 364 16.46 28.37 7.61
C LYS A 364 15.52 29.37 6.95
N THR A 365 15.29 29.26 5.63
CA THR A 365 14.52 30.23 4.86
C THR A 365 13.16 29.68 4.47
N VAL A 366 12.21 30.59 4.21
CA VAL A 366 10.88 30.25 3.68
C VAL A 366 11.01 29.41 2.40
N ALA A 367 11.77 29.89 1.42
CA ALA A 367 11.94 29.22 0.14
C ALA A 367 12.50 27.80 0.30
N ALA A 368 13.53 27.61 1.13
CA ALA A 368 14.10 26.29 1.39
C ALA A 368 13.10 25.35 2.08
N THR A 369 12.32 25.86 3.03
CA THR A 369 11.30 25.08 3.75
C THR A 369 10.22 24.55 2.80
N PHE A 370 9.67 25.41 1.95
CA PHE A 370 8.65 25.01 0.98
C PHE A 370 9.21 24.12 -0.13
N THR A 371 10.48 24.31 -0.52
CA THR A 371 11.15 23.43 -1.48
C THR A 371 11.32 22.02 -0.92
N ILE A 372 11.75 21.88 0.34
CA ILE A 372 11.80 20.57 1.01
C ILE A 372 10.39 19.98 1.12
N ALA A 373 9.39 20.75 1.55
CA ALA A 373 8.02 20.26 1.68
C ALA A 373 7.48 19.69 0.36
N LEU A 374 7.70 20.40 -0.74
CA LEU A 374 7.30 20.00 -2.09
C LEU A 374 7.99 18.71 -2.54
N LEU A 375 9.33 18.70 -2.51
CA LEU A 375 10.12 17.56 -2.98
C LEU A 375 9.90 16.34 -2.09
N TYR A 376 9.88 16.53 -0.78
CA TYR A 376 9.63 15.46 0.17
C TYR A 376 8.23 14.89 -0.03
N GLY A 377 7.21 15.74 -0.19
CA GLY A 377 5.85 15.35 -0.54
C GLY A 377 5.79 14.45 -1.76
N LEU A 378 6.50 14.80 -2.83
CA LEU A 378 6.55 13.99 -4.06
C LEU A 378 7.16 12.60 -3.82
N PHE A 379 8.34 12.52 -3.19
CA PHE A 379 9.01 11.22 -2.99
C PHE A 379 8.36 10.36 -1.92
N VAL A 380 7.87 10.96 -0.82
CA VAL A 380 7.13 10.23 0.21
C VAL A 380 5.78 9.73 -0.33
N GLY A 381 5.13 10.52 -1.19
CA GLY A 381 3.93 10.12 -1.90
C GLY A 381 4.17 8.84 -2.71
N ALA A 382 5.25 8.80 -3.47
CA ALA A 382 5.64 7.62 -4.26
C ALA A 382 5.86 6.39 -3.39
N TYR A 383 6.61 6.53 -2.29
CA TYR A 383 6.82 5.42 -1.34
C TYR A 383 5.50 4.89 -0.78
N VAL A 384 4.63 5.77 -0.25
CA VAL A 384 3.37 5.35 0.36
C VAL A 384 2.43 4.71 -0.66
N GLY A 385 2.37 5.25 -1.88
CA GLY A 385 1.55 4.70 -2.96
C GLY A 385 2.00 3.31 -3.42
N PHE A 386 3.30 3.02 -3.34
CA PHE A 386 3.87 1.77 -3.80
C PHE A 386 4.09 0.72 -2.72
N LEU A 387 3.93 1.06 -1.45
CA LEU A 387 4.13 0.16 -0.33
C LEU A 387 3.32 -1.15 -0.46
N ALA A 388 2.00 -1.05 -0.65
CA ALA A 388 1.14 -2.23 -0.84
C ALA A 388 1.45 -3.00 -2.16
N PRO A 389 1.53 -2.34 -3.33
CA PRO A 389 1.95 -2.99 -4.57
C PRO A 389 3.31 -3.71 -4.50
N MET A 390 4.30 -3.12 -3.83
CA MET A 390 5.64 -3.70 -3.67
C MET A 390 5.57 -5.03 -2.93
N VAL A 391 4.89 -5.05 -1.77
CA VAL A 391 4.73 -6.28 -0.98
C VAL A 391 3.89 -7.31 -1.74
N GLY A 392 2.84 -6.88 -2.44
CA GLY A 392 2.03 -7.75 -3.29
C GLY A 392 2.83 -8.38 -4.44
N SER A 393 3.82 -7.66 -5.00
CA SER A 393 4.64 -8.15 -6.12
C SER A 393 5.61 -9.29 -5.78
N LEU A 394 5.79 -9.56 -4.48
CA LEU A 394 6.55 -10.67 -3.94
C LEU A 394 5.71 -11.94 -3.80
N ALA A 395 4.39 -11.85 -3.94
CA ALA A 395 3.51 -12.99 -3.91
C ALA A 395 3.78 -13.92 -5.10
N LYS A 396 3.87 -15.22 -4.85
CA LYS A 396 3.97 -16.24 -5.90
C LYS A 396 2.61 -16.57 -6.50
N GLN A 397 1.55 -16.38 -5.72
CA GLN A 397 0.17 -16.63 -6.09
C GLN A 397 -0.70 -15.47 -5.63
N ASP A 398 -1.74 -15.12 -6.38
CA ASP A 398 -2.64 -14.01 -6.03
C ASP A 398 -3.31 -14.20 -4.66
N SER A 399 -3.52 -15.45 -4.24
CA SER A 399 -4.06 -15.80 -2.92
C SER A 399 -3.13 -15.48 -1.75
N GLU A 400 -1.83 -15.23 -1.97
CA GLU A 400 -0.87 -14.88 -0.91
C GLU A 400 -0.79 -13.37 -0.64
N ILE A 401 -1.35 -12.54 -1.53
CA ILE A 401 -1.14 -11.09 -1.51
C ILE A 401 -1.64 -10.48 -0.18
N GLY A 402 -2.86 -10.84 0.24
CA GLY A 402 -3.45 -10.37 1.50
C GLY A 402 -2.60 -10.74 2.72
N ALA A 403 -2.23 -12.02 2.82
CA ALA A 403 -1.40 -12.53 3.92
C ALA A 403 -0.01 -11.86 3.97
N ARG A 404 0.65 -11.68 2.82
CA ARG A 404 1.97 -11.02 2.74
C ARG A 404 1.90 -9.55 3.14
N MET A 405 0.87 -8.83 2.71
CA MET A 405 0.65 -7.43 3.11
C MET A 405 0.36 -7.33 4.60
N GLY A 406 -0.54 -8.15 5.14
CA GLY A 406 -0.90 -8.13 6.56
C GLY A 406 0.29 -8.43 7.48
N ILE A 407 1.09 -9.45 7.17
CA ILE A 407 2.31 -9.77 7.93
C ILE A 407 3.30 -8.61 7.82
N CYS A 408 3.60 -8.13 6.61
CA CYS A 408 4.55 -7.04 6.41
C CYS A 408 4.15 -5.78 7.19
N PHE A 409 2.90 -5.32 7.03
CA PHE A 409 2.42 -4.10 7.66
C PHE A 409 2.36 -4.19 9.18
N THR A 410 2.16 -5.38 9.75
CA THR A 410 2.31 -5.59 11.20
C THR A 410 3.72 -5.21 11.68
N PHE A 411 4.76 -5.71 11.01
CA PHE A 411 6.14 -5.35 11.34
C PHE A 411 6.47 -3.89 11.01
N THR A 412 5.97 -3.38 9.87
CA THR A 412 6.09 -1.96 9.52
C THR A 412 5.50 -1.06 10.61
N GLY A 413 4.36 -1.45 11.20
CA GLY A 413 3.69 -0.75 12.30
C GLY A 413 4.55 -0.55 13.54
N PHE A 414 5.39 -1.53 13.91
CA PHE A 414 6.35 -1.37 15.01
C PHE A 414 7.41 -0.30 14.72
N GLY A 415 7.84 -0.15 13.47
CA GLY A 415 8.73 0.93 13.06
C GLY A 415 8.09 2.31 13.28
N GLY A 416 6.82 2.45 12.88
CA GLY A 416 6.05 3.69 13.07
C GLY A 416 5.75 4.00 14.53
N LEU A 417 5.55 2.98 15.37
CA LEU A 417 5.32 3.13 16.81
C LEU A 417 6.52 3.81 17.49
N VAL A 418 7.73 3.34 17.18
CA VAL A 418 8.96 3.69 17.90
C VAL A 418 9.68 4.89 17.31
N GLY A 419 9.57 5.10 15.99
CA GLY A 419 10.30 6.16 15.28
C GLY A 419 10.02 7.57 15.79
N ASN A 420 8.74 7.95 15.86
CA ASN A 420 8.36 9.31 16.26
C ASN A 420 8.71 9.65 17.73
N PRO A 421 8.48 8.76 18.71
CA PRO A 421 8.92 9.00 20.09
C PRO A 421 10.43 9.16 20.22
N ILE A 422 11.23 8.32 19.53
CA ILE A 422 12.70 8.47 19.54
C ILE A 422 13.10 9.81 18.94
N ALA A 423 12.55 10.19 17.79
CA ALA A 423 12.84 11.49 17.18
C ALA A 423 12.46 12.67 18.10
N GLY A 424 11.30 12.60 18.76
CA GLY A 424 10.90 13.60 19.75
C GLY A 424 11.85 13.68 20.95
N ALA A 425 12.27 12.55 21.50
CA ALA A 425 13.21 12.49 22.62
C ALA A 425 14.60 13.04 22.25
N LEU A 426 15.06 12.75 21.03
CA LEU A 426 16.33 13.24 20.51
C LEU A 426 16.35 14.76 20.26
N LEU A 427 15.18 15.37 20.02
CA LEU A 427 15.07 16.82 19.81
C LEU A 427 15.42 17.60 21.09
N THR A 428 15.15 17.06 22.29
CA THR A 428 15.37 17.67 23.62
C THR A 428 14.70 19.05 23.80
N SER A 429 14.78 19.63 25.00
CA SER A 429 14.23 20.97 25.29
C SER A 429 14.97 22.11 24.57
N SER A 430 16.21 21.89 24.16
CA SER A 430 17.04 22.86 23.45
C SER A 430 16.91 22.79 21.92
N TYR A 431 15.99 21.97 21.38
CA TYR A 431 15.77 21.81 19.95
C TYR A 431 17.05 21.46 19.17
N MET A 432 17.75 20.42 19.61
CA MET A 432 18.92 19.86 18.92
C MET A 432 18.52 19.08 17.67
N TRP A 433 18.11 19.80 16.62
CA TRP A 433 17.59 19.26 15.35
C TRP A 433 18.49 18.22 14.67
N TRP A 434 19.80 18.28 14.88
CA TRP A 434 20.73 17.36 14.24
C TRP A 434 20.55 15.90 14.67
N ARG A 435 20.17 15.65 15.93
CA ARG A 435 20.00 14.30 16.46
C ARG A 435 18.83 13.54 15.82
N PRO A 436 17.59 14.07 15.82
CA PRO A 436 16.48 13.36 15.21
C PRO A 436 16.57 13.30 13.69
N SER A 437 17.10 14.34 13.02
CA SER A 437 17.34 14.28 11.57
C SER A 437 18.36 13.20 11.21
N LEU A 438 19.45 13.05 11.98
CA LEU A 438 20.44 12.00 11.76
C LEU A 438 19.82 10.61 11.99
N PHE A 439 19.10 10.41 13.09
CA PHE A 439 18.39 9.16 13.36
C PHE A 439 17.40 8.79 12.24
N ALA A 440 16.53 9.72 11.86
CA ALA A 440 15.52 9.50 10.83
C ALA A 440 16.18 9.24 9.46
N GLY A 441 17.18 10.03 9.11
CA GLY A 441 17.95 9.87 7.87
C GLY A 441 18.60 8.49 7.81
N LEU A 442 19.28 8.06 8.88
CA LEU A 442 19.94 6.75 8.96
C LEU A 442 18.93 5.61 8.84
N CYS A 443 17.79 5.70 9.52
CA CYS A 443 16.72 4.70 9.39
C CYS A 443 16.24 4.58 7.94
N VAL A 444 15.95 5.70 7.27
CA VAL A 444 15.51 5.68 5.87
C VAL A 444 16.61 5.18 4.93
N THR A 445 17.88 5.54 5.18
CA THR A 445 19.04 5.00 4.44
C THR A 445 19.17 3.48 4.60
N CYS A 446 19.07 2.95 5.83
CA CYS A 446 19.05 1.51 6.09
C CYS A 446 17.91 0.83 5.34
N GLY A 447 16.72 1.43 5.34
CA GLY A 447 15.58 0.97 4.55
C GLY A 447 15.86 0.92 3.04
N ALA A 448 16.49 1.94 2.48
CA ALA A 448 16.90 1.98 1.08
C ALA A 448 17.92 0.90 0.72
N ILE A 449 18.90 0.64 1.59
CA ILE A 449 19.88 -0.44 1.42
C ILE A 449 19.16 -1.79 1.40
N LEU A 450 18.24 -2.04 2.33
CA LEU A 450 17.47 -3.28 2.41
C LEU A 450 16.56 -3.48 1.19
N PHE A 451 15.92 -2.42 0.67
CA PHE A 451 15.18 -2.49 -0.59
C PHE A 451 16.07 -2.78 -1.78
N THR A 452 17.30 -2.26 -1.79
CA THR A 452 18.28 -2.56 -2.83
C THR A 452 18.68 -4.03 -2.79
N LEU A 453 18.91 -4.59 -1.60
CA LEU A 453 19.18 -6.02 -1.41
C LEU A 453 17.99 -6.89 -1.83
N ALA A 454 16.77 -6.49 -1.44
CA ALA A 454 15.55 -7.16 -1.88
C ALA A 454 15.43 -7.16 -3.40
N ARG A 455 15.66 -6.00 -4.04
CA ARG A 455 15.64 -5.83 -5.50
C ARG A 455 16.61 -6.77 -6.20
N PHE A 456 17.84 -6.91 -5.71
CA PHE A 456 18.81 -7.86 -6.30
C PHE A 456 18.32 -9.30 -6.19
N GLY A 457 17.76 -9.69 -5.05
CA GLY A 457 17.17 -11.02 -4.86
C GLY A 457 15.98 -11.27 -5.78
N VAL A 458 15.06 -10.32 -5.91
CA VAL A 458 13.90 -10.44 -6.82
C VAL A 458 14.34 -10.47 -8.29
N ALA A 459 15.29 -9.63 -8.69
CA ALA A 459 15.82 -9.60 -10.06
C ALA A 459 16.47 -10.94 -10.43
N LYS A 460 17.24 -11.54 -9.52
CA LYS A 460 17.84 -12.87 -9.70
C LYS A 460 16.77 -13.96 -9.84
N GLN A 461 15.73 -13.92 -9.01
CA GLN A 461 14.64 -14.90 -9.06
C GLN A 461 13.79 -14.80 -10.33
N LYS A 462 13.50 -13.57 -10.80
CA LYS A 462 12.65 -13.33 -11.98
C LYS A 462 13.43 -13.31 -13.29
N GLY A 463 14.77 -13.37 -13.26
CA GLY A 463 15.62 -13.30 -14.45
C GLY A 463 15.48 -11.99 -15.23
N THR A 464 15.01 -10.90 -14.60
CA THR A 464 14.76 -9.61 -15.25
C THR A 464 15.15 -8.46 -14.35
N HIS A 465 15.63 -7.37 -14.96
CA HIS A 465 15.91 -6.13 -14.26
C HIS A 465 14.65 -5.30 -13.98
N ARG A 466 13.50 -5.64 -14.59
CA ARG A 466 12.22 -4.92 -14.39
C ARG A 466 11.51 -5.44 -13.14
N VAL A 467 12.03 -5.05 -11.98
CA VAL A 467 11.54 -5.47 -10.65
C VAL A 467 11.16 -4.29 -9.78
#